data_AF-A0A384K676-F1
#
_entry.id   AF-A0A384K676-F1
#
_cell.length_a   1.000
_cell.length_b   1.000
_cell.length_c   1.000
_cell.angle_alpha   90.00
_cell.angle_beta   90.00
_cell.angle_gamma   90.00
#
_symmetry.space_group_name_H-M   'P 1'
#
loop_
_entity.id
_entity.type
_entity.pdbx_description
1 polymer ?
#
loop_
_entity_poly.entity_id
_entity_poly.type
_entity_poly.pdbx_seq_one_letter_code
_entity_poly.pdbx_strand_id
1 'polypeptide(L)'
;MSPAMNVAALKAQSAEKVGAFKNAFTSRQNFMDYVTVQDTALDRHSGSNKVWSNEDLDPTPPEKRTWRWWNFVTFYLGLSFGNWTLGSSMVGIGLNWWQAIIVIFVSQLISSIAMYFNSRCASVYHIGYPVVARSVFGMYGSYYFVGARAALAIIWYGVQRKWSSSLLSAHGNTLCFLARTGRSKSHSILRSILSLATFC
;
A
#
# COMPACT_ATOMS: atom_id res chain seq x y z
N MET A 1 -10.10 4.30 25.52
CA MET A 1 -8.78 4.55 26.14
C MET A 1 -8.33 3.23 26.74
N SER A 2 -7.42 2.50 26.08
CA SER A 2 -6.99 1.18 26.54
C SER A 2 -6.16 1.33 27.82
N PRO A 3 -6.39 0.53 28.88
CA PRO A 3 -5.57 0.59 30.09
C PRO A 3 -4.12 0.22 29.76
N ALA A 4 -3.16 0.89 30.39
CA ALA A 4 -1.74 0.61 30.20
C ALA A 4 -1.44 -0.87 30.55
N MET A 5 -1.20 -1.69 29.52
CA MET A 5 -0.92 -3.12 29.73
C MET A 5 0.42 -3.31 30.42
N ASN A 6 0.39 -3.88 31.63
CA ASN A 6 1.58 -4.28 32.38
C ASN A 6 2.28 -5.46 31.65
N VAL A 7 3.61 -5.56 31.75
CA VAL A 7 4.45 -6.63 31.17
C VAL A 7 3.95 -8.03 31.58
N ALA A 8 3.38 -8.16 32.78
CA ALA A 8 2.75 -9.41 33.23
C ALA A 8 1.51 -9.79 32.39
N ALA A 9 0.66 -8.82 32.04
CA ALA A 9 -0.51 -9.03 31.19
C ALA A 9 -0.11 -9.35 29.73
N LEU A 10 0.96 -8.72 29.23
CA LEU A 10 1.56 -9.04 27.93
C LEU A 10 2.09 -10.48 27.86
N LYS A 11 2.74 -10.96 28.94
CA LYS A 11 3.23 -12.34 29.05
C LYS A 11 2.07 -13.35 29.14
N ALA A 12 0.99 -13.00 29.82
CA ALA A 12 -0.21 -13.85 29.89
C ALA A 12 -0.88 -13.97 28.51
N GLN A 13 -1.07 -12.86 27.79
CA GLN A 13 -1.64 -12.88 26.43
C GLN A 13 -0.75 -13.60 25.42
N SER A 14 0.57 -13.48 25.53
CA SER A 14 1.48 -14.20 24.63
C SER A 14 1.50 -15.70 24.93
N ALA A 15 1.45 -16.11 26.20
CA ALA A 15 1.32 -17.52 26.57
C ALA A 15 -0.01 -18.13 26.08
N GLU A 16 -1.11 -17.38 26.18
CA GLU A 16 -2.42 -17.77 25.66
C GLU A 16 -2.40 -17.95 24.13
N LYS A 17 -1.82 -16.99 23.40
CA LYS A 17 -1.67 -17.07 21.94
C LYS A 17 -0.80 -18.23 21.49
N VAL A 18 0.28 -18.52 22.23
CA VAL A 18 1.16 -19.68 21.96
C VAL A 18 0.44 -21.00 22.23
N GLY A 19 -0.37 -21.08 23.29
CA GLY A 19 -1.21 -22.23 23.58
C GLY A 19 -2.28 -22.47 22.51
N ALA A 20 -3.01 -21.42 22.13
CA ALA A 20 -4.00 -21.46 21.06
C ALA A 20 -3.39 -21.90 19.72
N PHE A 21 -2.20 -21.37 19.38
CA PHE A 21 -1.47 -21.76 18.17
C PHE A 21 -1.09 -23.25 18.18
N LYS A 22 -0.59 -23.78 19.30
CA LYS A 22 -0.27 -25.22 19.40
C LYS A 22 -1.51 -26.10 19.26
N ASN A 23 -2.62 -25.70 19.86
CA ASN A 23 -3.90 -26.41 19.78
C ASN A 23 -4.53 -26.35 18.38
N ALA A 24 -4.25 -25.29 17.61
CA ALA A 24 -4.69 -25.14 16.23
C ALA A 24 -4.08 -26.20 15.30
N PHE A 25 -2.84 -26.64 15.55
CA PHE A 25 -2.16 -27.65 14.70
C PHE A 25 -2.48 -29.10 15.08
N THR A 26 -3.28 -29.35 16.12
CA THR A 26 -3.60 -30.72 16.57
C THR A 26 -4.66 -31.41 15.70
N SER A 27 -5.60 -30.67 15.13
CA SER A 27 -6.70 -31.21 14.32
C SER A 27 -7.09 -30.24 13.21
N ARG A 28 -7.59 -30.78 12.09
CA ARG A 28 -8.13 -29.99 10.98
C ARG A 28 -9.28 -29.07 11.43
N GLN A 29 -10.13 -29.52 12.35
CA GLN A 29 -11.25 -28.71 12.86
C GLN A 29 -10.75 -27.58 13.76
N ASN A 30 -9.84 -27.87 14.68
CA ASN A 30 -9.21 -26.84 15.53
C ASN A 30 -8.43 -25.81 14.69
N PHE A 31 -7.82 -26.24 13.58
CA PHE A 31 -7.17 -25.32 12.65
C PHE A 31 -8.18 -24.41 11.98
N MET A 32 -9.31 -24.95 11.51
CA MET A 32 -10.37 -24.14 10.91
C MET A 32 -10.95 -23.16 11.93
N ASP A 33 -11.21 -23.59 13.16
CA ASP A 33 -11.71 -22.73 14.24
C ASP A 33 -10.70 -21.64 14.63
N TYR A 34 -9.39 -21.91 14.50
CA TYR A 34 -8.33 -20.92 14.72
C TYR A 34 -8.20 -19.90 13.58
N VAL A 35 -8.48 -20.31 12.35
CA VAL A 35 -8.40 -19.45 11.16
C VAL A 35 -9.66 -18.63 10.96
N THR A 36 -10.82 -19.09 11.44
CA THR A 36 -12.05 -18.31 11.43
C THR A 36 -11.93 -17.10 12.36
N VAL A 37 -12.23 -15.92 11.82
CA VAL A 37 -12.34 -14.69 12.61
C VAL A 37 -13.55 -14.83 13.54
N GLN A 38 -13.40 -14.44 14.81
CA GLN A 38 -14.49 -14.44 15.78
C GLN A 38 -15.47 -13.33 15.45
N ASP A 39 -16.76 -13.65 15.37
CA ASP A 39 -17.82 -12.72 14.98
C ASP A 39 -17.85 -11.50 15.94
N THR A 40 -17.59 -10.28 15.43
CA THR A 40 -17.70 -9.02 16.18
C THR A 40 -19.19 -8.69 16.45
N ALA A 41 -19.51 -7.78 17.39
CA ALA A 41 -20.90 -7.37 17.67
C ALA A 41 -21.73 -6.86 16.46
N LEU A 42 -21.06 -6.53 15.34
CA LEU A 42 -21.66 -6.11 14.07
C LEU A 42 -21.97 -7.29 13.12
N ASP A 43 -21.38 -8.46 13.38
CA ASP A 43 -21.34 -9.66 12.52
C ASP A 43 -22.42 -10.70 12.93
N ARG A 44 -23.49 -10.26 13.61
CA ARG A 44 -24.56 -11.15 14.07
C ARG A 44 -25.46 -11.55 12.89
N HIS A 45 -24.94 -12.39 12.00
CA HIS A 45 -25.68 -12.96 10.88
C HIS A 45 -26.68 -14.01 11.36
N SER A 46 -27.96 -13.87 10.98
CA SER A 46 -29.05 -14.76 11.38
C SER A 46 -29.04 -16.14 10.69
N GLY A 47 -28.00 -16.50 9.95
CA GLY A 47 -27.97 -17.69 9.07
C GLY A 47 -26.67 -18.48 9.14
N SER A 48 -26.79 -19.81 9.06
CA SER A 48 -25.73 -20.82 9.27
C SER A 48 -24.63 -20.89 8.20
N ASN A 49 -24.55 -19.94 7.27
CA ASN A 49 -23.60 -19.99 6.15
C ASN A 49 -22.45 -18.99 6.34
N LYS A 50 -21.54 -19.32 7.28
CA LYS A 50 -20.30 -18.57 7.58
C LYS A 50 -19.27 -18.55 6.44
N VAL A 51 -19.54 -19.17 5.29
CA VAL A 51 -18.57 -19.34 4.20
C VAL A 51 -18.39 -18.07 3.36
N TRP A 52 -19.38 -17.18 3.35
CA TRP A 52 -19.47 -16.11 2.33
C TRP A 52 -19.45 -14.69 2.87
N SER A 53 -19.59 -14.53 4.19
CA SER A 53 -19.65 -13.22 4.86
C SER A 53 -18.49 -13.08 5.84
N ASN A 54 -17.92 -11.88 5.91
CA ASN A 54 -16.86 -11.51 6.85
C ASN A 54 -17.07 -10.04 7.23
N GLU A 55 -16.66 -9.63 8.42
CA GLU A 55 -16.80 -8.23 8.88
C GLU A 55 -16.16 -7.22 7.92
N ASP A 56 -15.08 -7.61 7.22
CA ASP A 56 -14.38 -6.77 6.25
C ASP A 56 -15.10 -6.65 4.89
N LEU A 57 -16.00 -7.59 4.59
CA LEU A 57 -16.76 -7.63 3.34
C LEU A 57 -18.11 -6.91 3.49
N ASP A 58 -18.58 -6.74 4.72
CA ASP A 58 -19.87 -6.11 4.97
C ASP A 58 -19.86 -4.60 4.72
N PRO A 59 -21.01 -4.01 4.35
CA PRO A 59 -21.13 -2.58 4.16
C PRO A 59 -20.73 -1.82 5.42
N THR A 60 -19.87 -0.81 5.27
CA THR A 60 -19.38 -0.06 6.43
C THR A 60 -20.51 0.75 7.08
N PRO A 61 -20.75 0.59 8.41
CA PRO A 61 -21.79 1.32 9.12
C PRO A 61 -21.51 2.83 9.12
N PRO A 62 -22.54 3.70 9.19
CA PRO A 62 -22.39 5.15 9.10
C PRO A 62 -21.37 5.74 10.08
N GLU A 63 -21.29 5.20 11.28
CA GLU A 63 -20.38 5.64 12.35
C GLU A 63 -18.89 5.47 12.00
N LYS A 64 -18.56 4.49 11.15
CA LYS A 64 -17.18 4.21 10.72
C LYS A 64 -16.79 4.96 9.43
N ARG A 65 -17.70 5.77 8.84
CA ARG A 65 -17.46 6.53 7.60
C ARG A 65 -16.72 7.84 7.87
N THR A 66 -15.44 7.74 8.24
CA THR A 66 -14.59 8.89 8.64
C THR A 66 -13.96 9.63 7.46
N TRP A 67 -14.06 9.08 6.24
CA TRP A 67 -13.46 9.66 5.05
C TRP A 67 -14.26 10.85 4.51
N ARG A 68 -13.67 12.05 4.56
CA ARG A 68 -14.18 13.27 3.90
C ARG A 68 -13.50 13.46 2.55
N TRP A 69 -14.03 14.38 1.74
CA TRP A 69 -13.50 14.70 0.42
C TRP A 69 -12.02 15.13 0.43
N TRP A 70 -11.56 15.81 1.49
CA TRP A 70 -10.16 16.20 1.63
C TRP A 70 -9.22 15.00 1.72
N ASN A 71 -9.62 13.94 2.42
CA ASN A 71 -8.80 12.71 2.54
C ASN A 71 -8.62 12.03 1.18
N PHE A 72 -9.62 12.14 0.31
CA PHE A 72 -9.54 11.62 -1.05
C PHE A 72 -8.51 12.41 -1.89
N VAL A 73 -8.54 13.74 -1.83
CA VAL A 73 -7.60 14.59 -2.57
C VAL A 73 -6.16 14.39 -2.09
N THR A 74 -5.93 14.37 -0.77
CA THR A 74 -4.59 14.18 -0.20
C THR A 74 -4.03 12.78 -0.49
N PHE A 75 -4.87 11.75 -0.49
CA PHE A 75 -4.48 10.40 -0.87
C PHE A 75 -3.98 10.32 -2.32
N TYR A 76 -4.71 10.92 -3.26
CA TYR A 76 -4.32 10.91 -4.68
C TYR A 76 -3.09 11.77 -4.96
N LEU A 77 -2.96 12.93 -4.30
CA LEU A 77 -1.73 13.74 -4.37
C LEU A 77 -0.50 12.94 -3.90
N GLY A 78 -0.63 12.17 -2.82
CA GLY A 78 0.45 11.30 -2.32
C GLY A 78 0.84 10.19 -3.31
N LEU A 79 -0.12 9.60 -4.00
CA LEU A 79 0.12 8.57 -5.02
C LEU A 79 0.76 9.13 -6.30
N SER A 80 0.46 10.37 -6.66
CA SER A 80 0.96 10.99 -7.90
C SER A 80 2.49 11.13 -7.95
N PHE A 81 3.18 11.17 -6.81
CA PHE A 81 4.65 11.24 -6.74
C PHE A 81 5.34 10.08 -7.49
N GLY A 82 4.68 8.92 -7.62
CA GLY A 82 5.22 7.78 -8.37
C GLY A 82 5.38 8.03 -9.89
N ASN A 83 4.70 9.04 -10.44
CA ASN A 83 4.65 9.27 -11.89
C ASN A 83 5.65 10.30 -12.42
N TRP A 84 6.57 10.78 -11.57
CA TRP A 84 7.54 11.82 -11.91
C TRP A 84 8.47 11.49 -13.10
N THR A 85 8.69 10.21 -13.41
CA THR A 85 9.53 9.75 -14.53
C THR A 85 8.79 9.64 -15.86
N LEU A 86 7.48 9.85 -15.88
CA LEU A 86 6.67 9.69 -17.10
C LEU A 86 7.06 10.72 -18.18
N GLY A 87 7.29 11.98 -17.77
CA GLY A 87 7.63 13.06 -18.69
C GLY A 87 8.99 12.88 -19.37
N SER A 88 10.02 12.49 -18.61
CA SER A 88 11.36 12.24 -19.17
C SER A 88 11.36 11.07 -20.15
N SER A 89 10.58 10.03 -19.88
CA SER A 89 10.45 8.88 -20.76
C SER A 89 9.82 9.24 -22.12
N MET A 90 8.83 10.12 -22.15
CA MET A 90 8.16 10.57 -23.39
C MET A 90 9.08 11.41 -24.28
N VAL A 91 9.88 12.31 -23.68
CA VAL A 91 10.88 13.10 -24.41
C VAL A 91 11.99 12.19 -24.95
N GLY A 92 12.38 11.16 -24.21
CA GLY A 92 13.34 10.16 -24.67
C GLY A 92 12.91 9.36 -25.91
N ILE A 93 11.60 9.27 -26.17
CA ILE A 93 11.03 8.61 -27.37
C ILE A 93 11.07 9.54 -28.61
N GLY A 94 11.45 10.81 -28.44
CA GLY A 94 11.58 11.79 -29.53
C GLY A 94 10.40 12.75 -29.69
N LEU A 95 9.46 12.78 -28.74
CA LEU A 95 8.39 13.78 -28.74
C LEU A 95 8.91 15.16 -28.30
N ASN A 96 8.41 16.22 -28.94
CA ASN A 96 8.61 17.56 -28.43
C ASN A 96 7.96 17.71 -27.05
N TRP A 97 8.58 18.52 -26.19
CA TRP A 97 8.17 18.65 -24.80
C TRP A 97 6.71 19.14 -24.64
N TRP A 98 6.24 20.03 -25.52
CA TRP A 98 4.85 20.50 -25.53
C TRP A 98 3.86 19.38 -25.89
N GLN A 99 4.24 18.53 -26.84
CA GLN A 99 3.41 17.39 -27.28
C GLN A 99 3.32 16.35 -26.17
N ALA A 100 4.44 16.07 -25.48
CA ALA A 100 4.47 15.16 -24.35
C ALA A 100 3.51 15.62 -23.23
N ILE A 101 3.48 16.92 -22.91
CA ILE A 101 2.56 17.47 -21.92
C ILE A 101 1.10 17.24 -22.32
N ILE A 102 0.72 17.58 -23.55
CA ILE A 102 -0.67 17.42 -24.03
C ILE A 102 -1.10 15.96 -23.97
N VAL A 103 -0.25 15.03 -24.44
CA VAL A 103 -0.55 13.59 -24.42
C VAL A 103 -0.75 13.08 -23.00
N ILE A 104 0.10 13.49 -22.05
CA ILE A 104 -0.04 13.13 -20.63
C ILE A 104 -1.36 13.66 -20.07
N PHE A 105 -1.71 14.92 -20.33
CA PHE A 105 -2.96 15.52 -19.85
C PHE A 105 -4.20 14.80 -20.41
N VAL A 106 -4.22 14.51 -21.71
CA VAL A 106 -5.34 13.82 -22.37
C VAL A 106 -5.49 12.40 -21.82
N SER A 107 -4.39 11.66 -21.68
CA SER A 107 -4.38 10.33 -21.08
C SER A 107 -4.94 10.34 -19.65
N GLN A 108 -4.51 11.30 -18.84
CA GLN A 108 -4.94 11.39 -17.46
C GLN A 108 -6.40 11.81 -17.32
N LEU A 109 -6.91 12.64 -18.24
CA LEU A 109 -8.32 13.01 -18.29
C LEU A 109 -9.20 11.81 -18.62
N ILE A 110 -8.85 11.04 -19.66
CA ILE A 110 -9.59 9.83 -20.06
C ILE A 110 -9.60 8.81 -18.91
N SER A 111 -8.43 8.58 -18.30
CA SER A 111 -8.30 7.68 -17.15
C SER A 111 -9.12 8.13 -15.95
N SER A 112 -9.19 9.43 -15.69
CA SER A 112 -9.98 10.00 -14.59
C SER A 112 -11.48 9.80 -14.78
N ILE A 113 -11.97 9.91 -16.01
CA ILE A 113 -13.38 9.64 -16.35
C ILE A 113 -13.73 8.18 -16.07
N ALA A 114 -12.90 7.25 -16.54
CA ALA A 114 -13.11 5.82 -16.28
C ALA A 114 -13.08 5.51 -14.78
N MET A 115 -12.16 6.14 -14.04
CA MET A 115 -12.03 5.96 -12.59
C MET A 115 -13.25 6.52 -11.84
N TYR A 116 -13.80 7.66 -12.25
CA TYR A 116 -15.01 8.25 -11.67
C TYR A 116 -16.20 7.28 -11.71
N PHE A 117 -16.45 6.64 -12.86
CA PHE A 117 -17.53 5.65 -12.97
C PHE A 117 -17.32 4.44 -12.06
N ASN A 118 -16.07 3.97 -11.94
CA ASN A 118 -15.72 2.88 -11.04
C ASN A 118 -15.83 3.28 -9.56
N SER A 119 -15.53 4.52 -9.21
CA SER A 119 -15.61 5.00 -7.82
C SER A 119 -17.04 5.22 -7.33
N ARG A 120 -18.01 5.44 -8.24
CA ARG A 120 -19.40 5.69 -7.87
C ARG A 120 -20.04 4.52 -7.11
N CYS A 121 -19.79 3.27 -7.54
CA CYS A 121 -20.35 2.10 -6.86
C CYS A 121 -19.79 1.95 -5.43
N ALA A 122 -18.49 2.17 -5.24
CA ALA A 122 -17.85 2.11 -3.93
C ALA A 122 -18.35 3.23 -2.99
N SER A 123 -18.61 4.44 -3.52
CA SER A 123 -19.05 5.58 -2.72
C SER A 123 -20.51 5.50 -2.27
N VAL A 124 -21.41 4.93 -3.08
CA VAL A 124 -22.84 4.86 -2.74
C VAL A 124 -23.13 3.69 -1.80
N TYR A 125 -22.55 2.52 -2.09
CA TYR A 125 -22.83 1.30 -1.35
C TYR A 125 -21.86 1.04 -0.20
N HIS A 126 -20.74 1.77 -0.13
CA HIS A 126 -19.71 1.59 0.90
C HIS A 126 -19.23 0.14 1.04
N ILE A 127 -19.07 -0.54 -0.11
CA ILE A 127 -18.63 -1.93 -0.23
C ILE A 127 -17.29 -2.01 -0.98
N GLY A 128 -16.50 -3.04 -0.68
CA GLY A 128 -15.23 -3.30 -1.37
C GLY A 128 -15.40 -3.88 -2.78
N TYR A 129 -14.36 -3.75 -3.60
CA TYR A 129 -14.27 -4.37 -4.93
C TYR A 129 -14.67 -5.86 -4.99
N PRO A 130 -14.27 -6.75 -4.06
CA PRO A 130 -14.65 -8.17 -4.15
C PRO A 130 -16.16 -8.40 -4.08
N VAL A 131 -16.91 -7.55 -3.38
CA VAL A 131 -18.38 -7.64 -3.30
C VAL A 131 -19.02 -7.18 -4.61
N VAL A 132 -18.52 -6.08 -5.18
CA VAL A 132 -18.97 -5.59 -6.51
C VAL A 132 -18.69 -6.64 -7.59
N ALA A 133 -17.52 -7.28 -7.56
CA ALA A 133 -17.17 -8.33 -8.52
C ALA A 133 -18.12 -9.55 -8.44
N ARG A 134 -18.59 -9.91 -7.24
CA ARG A 134 -19.58 -11.00 -7.07
C ARG A 134 -20.94 -10.67 -7.68
N SER A 135 -21.37 -9.41 -7.64
CA SER A 135 -22.63 -8.99 -8.27
C SER A 135 -22.62 -9.09 -9.79
N VAL A 136 -21.45 -8.97 -10.43
CA VAL A 136 -21.31 -9.01 -11.89
C VAL A 136 -20.99 -10.42 -12.41
N PHE A 137 -20.06 -11.12 -11.75
CA PHE A 137 -19.51 -12.39 -12.23
C PHE A 137 -20.00 -13.62 -11.45
N GLY A 138 -20.85 -13.43 -10.44
CA GLY A 138 -21.32 -14.48 -9.54
C GLY A 138 -20.30 -14.90 -8.48
N MET A 139 -20.69 -15.81 -7.59
CA MET A 139 -19.86 -16.21 -6.44
C MET A 139 -18.56 -16.90 -6.87
N TYR A 140 -18.65 -17.91 -7.73
CA TYR A 140 -17.47 -18.66 -8.19
C TYR A 140 -16.63 -17.89 -9.23
N GLY A 141 -17.25 -17.10 -10.10
CA GLY A 141 -16.55 -16.32 -11.13
C GLY A 141 -15.71 -15.18 -10.56
N SER A 142 -16.11 -14.62 -9.41
CA SER A 142 -15.39 -13.50 -8.76
C SER A 142 -13.95 -13.84 -8.37
N TYR A 143 -13.65 -15.10 -8.05
CA TYR A 143 -12.32 -15.52 -7.59
C TYR A 143 -11.22 -15.26 -8.62
N TYR A 144 -11.52 -15.44 -9.91
CA TYR A 144 -10.57 -15.17 -10.99
C TYR A 144 -10.17 -13.69 -11.02
N PHE A 145 -11.15 -12.77 -10.98
CA PHE A 145 -10.91 -11.34 -11.06
C PHE A 145 -10.20 -10.79 -9.82
N VAL A 146 -10.52 -11.32 -8.63
CA VAL A 146 -9.82 -10.96 -7.40
C VAL A 146 -8.37 -11.46 -7.45
N GLY A 147 -8.14 -12.69 -7.91
CA GLY A 147 -6.79 -13.25 -8.09
C GLY A 147 -5.95 -12.47 -9.11
N ALA A 148 -6.52 -12.13 -10.27
CA ALA A 148 -5.84 -11.34 -11.29
C ALA A 148 -5.43 -9.94 -10.78
N ARG A 149 -6.32 -9.29 -10.01
CA ARG A 149 -6.02 -8.01 -9.34
C ARG A 149 -4.90 -8.15 -8.31
N ALA A 150 -4.88 -9.23 -7.54
CA ALA A 150 -3.83 -9.49 -6.56
C ALA A 150 -2.46 -9.68 -7.25
N ALA A 151 -2.41 -10.43 -8.36
CA ALA A 151 -1.19 -10.61 -9.15
C ALA A 151 -0.67 -9.26 -9.69
N LEU A 152 -1.55 -8.43 -10.25
CA LEU A 152 -1.20 -7.08 -10.72
C LEU A 152 -0.64 -6.22 -9.58
N ALA A 153 -1.26 -6.26 -8.40
CA ALA A 153 -0.81 -5.51 -7.23
C ALA A 153 0.60 -5.92 -6.77
N ILE A 154 0.91 -7.22 -6.80
CA ILE A 154 2.25 -7.75 -6.46
C ILE A 154 3.30 -7.22 -7.44
N ILE A 155 3.01 -7.26 -8.74
CA ILE A 155 3.91 -6.76 -9.78
C ILE A 155 4.13 -5.25 -9.58
N TRP A 156 3.06 -4.49 -9.38
CA TRP A 156 3.13 -3.05 -9.18
C TRP A 156 3.92 -2.66 -7.92
N TYR A 157 3.70 -3.38 -6.82
CA TYR A 157 4.49 -3.19 -5.61
C TYR A 157 5.96 -3.57 -5.81
N GLY A 158 6.26 -4.56 -6.66
CA GLY A 158 7.61 -4.86 -7.14
C GLY A 158 8.26 -3.66 -7.82
N VAL A 159 7.56 -3.00 -8.74
CA VAL A 159 8.07 -1.80 -9.45
C VAL A 159 8.33 -0.65 -8.49
N GLN A 160 7.41 -0.35 -7.57
CA GLN A 160 7.58 0.71 -6.58
C GLN A 160 8.79 0.47 -5.67
N ARG A 161 9.02 -0.78 -5.25
CA ARG A 161 10.18 -1.14 -4.41
C ARG A 161 11.52 -0.92 -5.11
N LYS A 162 11.60 -1.07 -6.44
CA LYS A 162 12.84 -0.81 -7.19
C LYS A 162 13.31 0.63 -6.99
N TRP A 163 12.41 1.59 -7.16
CA TRP A 163 12.72 3.02 -6.97
C TRP A 163 13.17 3.32 -5.54
N SER A 164 12.49 2.74 -4.54
CA SER A 164 12.89 2.89 -3.13
C SER A 164 14.27 2.28 -2.83
N SER A 165 14.59 1.14 -3.44
CA SER A 165 15.88 0.47 -3.24
C SER A 165 17.06 1.23 -3.84
N SER A 166 16.85 1.91 -4.99
CA SER A 166 17.89 2.72 -5.64
C SER A 166 18.31 3.91 -4.78
N LEU A 167 17.38 4.52 -4.06
CA LEU A 167 17.68 5.63 -3.13
C LEU A 167 18.56 5.16 -1.96
N LEU A 168 18.25 4.01 -1.37
CA LEU A 168 19.05 3.45 -0.28
C LEU A 168 20.46 3.06 -0.74
N SER A 169 20.58 2.48 -1.94
CA SER A 169 21.88 2.12 -2.52
C SER A 169 22.72 3.34 -2.86
N ALA A 170 22.12 4.41 -3.40
CA ALA A 170 22.83 5.66 -3.66
C ALA A 170 23.36 6.28 -2.36
N HIS A 171 22.55 6.30 -1.30
CA HIS A 171 22.97 6.81 0.00
C HIS A 171 24.11 5.96 0.60
N GLY A 172 24.02 4.63 0.51
CA GLY A 172 25.09 3.72 0.94
C GLY A 172 26.39 3.90 0.15
N ASN A 173 26.31 4.09 -1.18
CA ASN A 173 27.48 4.35 -2.02
C ASN A 173 28.13 5.70 -1.72
N THR A 174 27.34 6.74 -1.47
CA THR A 174 27.86 8.06 -1.07
C THR A 174 28.52 8.02 0.31
N LEU A 175 27.93 7.33 1.29
CA LEU A 175 28.54 7.11 2.62
C LEU A 175 29.84 6.31 2.54
N CYS A 176 29.86 5.23 1.75
CA CYS A 176 31.08 4.46 1.51
C CYS A 176 32.15 5.30 0.80
N PHE A 177 31.78 6.14 -0.18
CA PHE A 177 32.71 7.04 -0.85
C PHE A 177 33.27 8.11 0.09
N LEU A 178 32.44 8.70 0.97
CA LEU A 178 32.85 9.66 1.99
C LEU A 178 33.73 9.00 3.07
N ALA A 179 33.44 7.76 3.46
CA ALA A 179 34.30 7.00 4.38
C ALA A 179 35.66 6.64 3.74
N ARG A 180 35.68 6.33 2.44
CA ARG A 180 36.89 5.99 1.69
C ARG A 180 37.74 7.22 1.35
N THR A 181 37.12 8.36 1.09
CA THR A 181 37.82 9.65 0.92
C THR A 181 38.22 10.27 2.26
N GLY A 182 37.46 10.08 3.33
CA GLY A 182 37.78 10.56 4.69
C GLY A 182 39.10 10.01 5.27
N ARG A 183 39.58 8.86 4.77
CA ARG A 183 40.89 8.30 5.16
C ARG A 183 42.08 8.86 4.39
N SER A 184 41.86 9.44 3.21
CA SER A 184 42.92 9.96 2.32
C SER A 184 43.01 11.50 2.31
N LYS A 185 41.91 12.19 2.63
CA LYS A 185 41.77 13.64 2.42
C LYS A 185 42.02 14.52 3.66
N SER A 186 42.50 13.97 4.78
CA SER A 186 42.89 14.76 5.97
C SER A 186 43.99 15.78 5.65
N HIS A 187 44.88 15.49 4.69
CA HIS A 187 45.99 16.39 4.33
C HIS A 187 45.73 17.30 3.11
N SER A 188 44.72 17.03 2.27
CA SER A 188 44.47 17.80 1.02
C SER A 188 43.22 18.69 1.06
N ILE A 189 42.22 18.38 1.91
CA ILE A 189 41.03 19.23 2.08
C ILE A 189 41.40 20.57 2.73
N LEU A 190 42.28 20.59 3.74
CA LEU A 190 42.70 21.85 4.39
C LEU A 190 43.32 22.84 3.41
N ARG A 191 44.02 22.35 2.37
CA ARG A 191 44.64 23.19 1.33
C ARG A 191 43.66 23.65 0.25
N SER A 192 42.60 22.89 -0.03
CA SER A 192 41.59 23.28 -1.02
C SER A 192 40.56 24.27 -0.46
N ILE A 193 40.22 24.18 0.83
CA ILE A 193 39.28 25.10 1.47
C ILE A 193 39.88 26.52 1.60
N LEU A 194 41.19 26.64 1.85
CA LEU A 194 41.86 27.95 1.86
C LEU A 194 41.97 28.61 0.48
N SER A 195 41.94 27.84 -0.61
CA SER A 195 42.02 28.38 -1.98
C SER A 195 40.66 28.83 -2.52
N LEU A 196 39.58 28.16 -2.10
CA LEU A 196 38.22 28.50 -2.55
C LEU A 196 37.66 29.77 -1.91
N ALA A 197 38.24 30.24 -0.79
CA ALA A 197 37.87 31.49 -0.14
C ALA A 197 38.36 32.76 -0.87
N THR A 198 39.19 32.62 -1.91
CA THR A 198 39.69 33.73 -2.74
C THR A 198 38.85 33.93 -4.02
N PHE A 199 37.81 33.12 -4.23
CA PHE A 199 36.97 33.18 -5.44
C PHE A 199 35.45 33.19 -5.17
N CYS A 200 35.04 33.65 -3.99
CA CYS A 200 33.68 34.14 -3.76
C CYS A 200 33.78 35.62 -3.34
#